data_AF-A0A9P6JI12-F1
#
_entry.id   AF-A0A9P6JI12-F1
#
_cell.length_a   1.000
_cell.length_b   1.000
_cell.length_c   1.000
_cell.angle_alpha   90.00
_cell.angle_beta   90.00
_cell.angle_gamma   90.00
#
_symmetry.space_group_name_H-M   'P 1'
#
loop_
_entity.id
_entity.type
_entity.pdbx_description
1 polymer ?
#
loop_
_entity_poly.entity_id
_entity_poly.type
_entity_poly.pdbx_seq_one_letter_code
_entity_poly.pdbx_strand_id
1 'polypeptide(L)'
;MSSSGSVSTDTIPLFRQAFAATDPVSSLLHLLNDASNERSICDLLFAYTDEIDENPYQAQALTSILLKLRHQPTPEIPRFSQGLRNLIYEELGDRLFKREPDVMVYGPKNEHLLDALIVGLSYQHDLAAGGDELAVLQEGLNAIRDGSEKSQVLVVGACIQLLMGGHVILTEDVGTYRMTAEEITMKLKSRKRCVTDPQAIEVVDLAISHAESGLKQENNLEDVWSILFPRVDLNPLANDNKNKTS
;
A
#
# COMPACT_ATOMS: atom_id res chain seq x y z
N MET A 1 -10.02 41.12 24.99
CA MET A 1 -9.39 39.81 24.73
C MET A 1 -10.50 38.80 24.62
N SER A 2 -10.93 38.50 23.39
CA SER A 2 -11.94 37.47 23.13
C SER A 2 -11.31 36.48 22.18
N SER A 3 -11.14 35.27 22.70
CA SER A 3 -10.52 34.12 22.06
C SER A 3 -11.30 33.74 20.80
N SER A 4 -10.66 33.85 19.64
CA SER A 4 -11.11 33.23 18.40
C SER A 4 -10.90 31.72 18.51
N GLY A 5 -11.93 30.99 18.91
CA GLY A 5 -11.95 29.54 18.79
C GLY A 5 -11.91 29.18 17.31
N SER A 6 -10.75 28.76 16.81
CA SER A 6 -10.63 28.15 15.50
C SER A 6 -11.35 26.81 15.54
N VAL A 7 -12.53 26.75 14.92
CA VAL A 7 -13.18 25.47 14.62
C VAL A 7 -12.25 24.73 13.67
N SER A 8 -11.52 23.74 14.18
CA SER A 8 -10.78 22.80 13.36
C SER A 8 -11.79 22.07 12.50
N THR A 9 -11.86 22.44 11.22
CA THR A 9 -12.76 21.79 10.27
C THR A 9 -12.02 20.55 9.80
N ASP A 10 -12.44 19.40 10.28
CA ASP A 10 -11.94 18.11 9.80
C ASP A 10 -12.22 17.99 8.30
N THR A 11 -11.16 17.96 7.48
CA THR A 11 -11.30 17.91 6.01
C THR A 11 -11.24 16.50 5.46
N ILE A 12 -10.98 15.48 6.30
CA ILE A 12 -10.92 14.07 5.88
C ILE A 12 -12.20 13.65 5.15
N PRO A 13 -13.43 13.93 5.64
CA PRO A 13 -14.64 13.56 4.91
C PRO A 13 -14.77 14.23 3.54
N LEU A 14 -14.23 15.43 3.36
CA LEU A 14 -14.23 16.14 2.07
C LEU A 14 -13.27 15.49 1.08
N PHE A 15 -12.07 15.12 1.53
CA PHE A 15 -11.11 14.40 0.69
C PHE A 15 -11.64 13.02 0.27
N ARG A 16 -12.30 12.28 1.17
CA ARG A 16 -12.98 11.02 0.84
C ARG A 16 -14.05 11.20 -0.24
N GLN A 17 -14.89 12.23 -0.12
CA GLN A 17 -15.87 12.57 -1.16
C GLN A 17 -15.20 12.92 -2.49
N ALA A 18 -14.08 13.64 -2.46
CA ALA A 18 -13.33 14.01 -3.65
C ALA A 18 -12.70 12.80 -4.35
N PHE A 19 -12.22 11.78 -3.62
CA PHE A 19 -11.76 10.53 -4.23
C PHE A 19 -12.86 9.80 -5.01
N ALA A 20 -14.11 9.91 -4.56
CA ALA A 20 -15.28 9.30 -5.22
C ALA A 20 -15.90 10.17 -6.33
N ALA A 21 -15.37 11.37 -6.60
CA ALA A 21 -15.91 12.27 -7.61
C ALA A 21 -15.72 11.73 -9.03
N THR A 22 -16.49 12.27 -10.00
CA THR A 22 -16.31 11.95 -11.43
C THR A 22 -14.93 12.38 -11.95
N ASP A 23 -14.38 13.47 -11.41
CA ASP A 23 -13.01 13.94 -11.67
C ASP A 23 -12.27 14.14 -10.34
N PRO A 24 -11.72 13.06 -9.74
CA PRO A 24 -11.09 13.12 -8.44
C PRO A 24 -9.89 14.08 -8.39
N VAL A 25 -9.09 14.14 -9.45
CA VAL A 25 -7.87 14.94 -9.47
C VAL A 25 -8.22 16.42 -9.35
N SER A 26 -9.19 16.91 -10.13
CA SER A 26 -9.64 18.30 -10.06
C SER A 26 -10.28 18.64 -8.71
N SER A 27 -11.10 17.74 -8.16
CA SER A 27 -11.74 17.94 -6.85
C SER A 27 -10.73 18.00 -5.71
N LEU A 28 -9.74 17.10 -5.69
CA LEU A 28 -8.68 17.09 -4.69
C LEU A 28 -7.80 18.35 -4.80
N LEU A 29 -7.46 18.76 -6.02
CA LEU A 29 -6.68 19.98 -6.25
C LEU A 29 -7.41 21.23 -5.76
N HIS A 30 -8.73 21.30 -5.97
CA HIS A 30 -9.55 22.40 -5.44
C HIS A 30 -9.49 22.46 -3.90
N LEU A 31 -9.63 21.33 -3.21
CA LEU A 31 -9.53 21.27 -1.75
C LEU A 31 -8.14 21.71 -1.24
N LEU A 32 -7.08 21.28 -1.92
CA LEU A 32 -5.71 21.70 -1.60
C LEU A 32 -5.47 23.20 -1.85
N ASN A 33 -6.15 23.79 -2.83
CA ASN A 33 -6.10 25.23 -3.10
C ASN A 33 -6.86 26.05 -2.04
N ASP A 34 -8.02 25.56 -1.60
CA ASP A 34 -8.82 26.25 -0.59
C ASP A 34 -8.15 26.21 0.80
N ALA A 35 -7.40 25.15 1.07
CA ALA A 35 -6.73 24.90 2.34
C ALA A 35 -5.24 24.56 2.15
N SER A 36 -4.47 25.47 1.53
CA SER A 36 -3.04 25.23 1.23
C SER A 36 -2.15 25.26 2.47
N ASN A 37 -2.19 24.19 3.26
CA ASN A 37 -1.37 23.98 4.44
C ASN A 37 -1.03 22.49 4.61
N GLU A 38 -0.02 22.23 5.44
CA GLU A 38 0.46 20.88 5.79
C GLU A 38 -0.66 19.96 6.28
N ARG A 39 -1.56 20.49 7.12
CA ARG A 39 -2.67 19.72 7.69
C ARG A 39 -3.60 19.16 6.61
N SER A 40 -3.81 19.89 5.51
CA SER A 40 -4.61 19.39 4.40
C SER A 40 -3.91 18.29 3.59
N ILE A 41 -2.57 18.24 3.59
CA ILE A 41 -1.83 17.08 3.05
C ILE A 41 -2.00 15.88 3.98
N CYS A 42 -1.87 16.08 5.29
CA CYS A 42 -2.15 15.02 6.25
C CYS A 42 -3.56 14.48 6.03
N ASP A 43 -4.59 15.35 6.06
CA ASP A 43 -6.00 14.95 5.92
C ASP A 43 -6.27 14.25 4.57
N LEU A 44 -5.62 14.67 3.46
CA LEU A 44 -5.64 13.97 2.18
C LEU A 44 -5.10 12.54 2.29
N LEU A 45 -3.95 12.37 2.96
CA LEU A 45 -3.31 11.06 3.11
C LEU A 45 -4.05 10.16 4.10
N PHE A 46 -4.68 10.74 5.13
CA PHE A 46 -5.64 10.04 5.99
C PHE A 46 -6.79 9.48 5.15
N ALA A 47 -7.45 10.34 4.36
CA ALA A 47 -8.53 9.91 3.48
C ALA A 47 -8.08 8.82 2.48
N TYR A 48 -6.90 8.97 1.89
CA TYR A 48 -6.33 7.99 0.96
C TYR A 48 -6.15 6.61 1.59
N THR A 49 -5.51 6.52 2.77
CA THR A 49 -5.31 5.22 3.42
C THR A 49 -6.62 4.65 3.98
N ASP A 50 -7.51 5.49 4.49
CA ASP A 50 -8.81 5.03 5.03
C ASP A 50 -9.66 4.39 3.94
N GLU A 51 -9.68 4.97 2.72
CA GLU A 51 -10.38 4.38 1.57
C GLU A 51 -9.74 3.03 1.14
N ILE A 52 -8.42 2.88 1.26
CA ILE A 52 -7.73 1.60 1.03
C ILE A 52 -8.09 0.57 2.11
N ASP A 53 -8.07 0.96 3.38
CA ASP A 53 -8.43 0.09 4.50
C ASP A 53 -9.87 -0.43 4.36
N GLU A 54 -10.78 0.44 3.90
CA GLU A 54 -12.17 0.07 3.62
C GLU A 54 -12.31 -0.86 2.41
N ASN A 55 -11.63 -0.54 1.29
CA ASN A 55 -11.69 -1.32 0.05
C ASN A 55 -10.30 -1.46 -0.63
N PRO A 56 -9.51 -2.47 -0.24
CA PRO A 56 -8.11 -2.56 -0.68
C PRO A 56 -7.99 -2.87 -2.18
N TYR A 57 -9.04 -3.42 -2.79
CA TYR A 57 -9.08 -3.64 -4.24
C TYR A 57 -9.12 -2.34 -5.06
N GLN A 58 -9.33 -1.19 -4.44
CA GLN A 58 -9.24 0.12 -5.10
C GLN A 58 -7.86 0.75 -4.96
N ALA A 59 -6.92 0.13 -4.24
CA ALA A 59 -5.66 0.75 -3.89
C ALA A 59 -4.87 1.24 -5.11
N GLN A 60 -4.79 0.45 -6.18
CA GLN A 60 -4.14 0.87 -7.44
C GLN A 60 -4.81 2.11 -8.08
N ALA A 61 -6.15 2.15 -8.08
CA ALA A 61 -6.90 3.27 -8.66
C ALA A 61 -6.71 4.55 -7.84
N LEU A 62 -6.80 4.45 -6.51
CA LEU A 62 -6.56 5.56 -5.57
C LEU A 62 -5.12 6.08 -5.67
N THR A 63 -4.14 5.17 -5.73
CA THR A 63 -2.72 5.50 -5.93
C THR A 63 -2.51 6.24 -7.25
N SER A 64 -3.16 5.80 -8.33
CA SER A 64 -3.09 6.48 -9.63
C SER A 64 -3.65 7.91 -9.58
N ILE A 65 -4.71 8.15 -8.80
CA ILE A 65 -5.26 9.49 -8.57
C ILE A 65 -4.22 10.35 -7.84
N LEU A 66 -3.63 9.84 -6.75
CA LEU A 66 -2.61 10.55 -5.99
C LEU A 66 -1.36 10.87 -6.83
N LEU A 67 -0.94 9.93 -7.67
CA LEU A 67 0.14 10.12 -8.63
C LEU A 67 -0.16 11.24 -9.63
N LYS A 68 -1.37 11.28 -10.20
CA LYS A 68 -1.79 12.37 -11.12
C LYS A 68 -1.85 13.72 -10.42
N LEU A 69 -2.33 13.74 -9.17
CA LEU A 69 -2.40 14.94 -8.34
C LEU A 69 -1.00 15.50 -8.04
N ARG A 70 -0.03 14.63 -7.70
CA ARG A 70 1.38 14.98 -7.48
C ARG A 70 2.01 15.76 -8.65
N HIS A 71 1.56 15.48 -9.87
CA HIS A 71 2.06 16.13 -11.09
C HIS A 71 1.31 17.41 -11.46
N GLN A 72 0.28 17.81 -10.71
CA GLN A 72 -0.42 19.06 -10.95
C GLN A 72 0.35 20.26 -10.40
N PRO A 73 0.19 21.47 -10.98
CA PRO A 73 0.66 22.69 -10.36
C PRO A 73 -0.09 22.91 -9.04
N THR A 74 0.63 22.85 -7.93
CA THR A 74 0.07 23.06 -6.59
C THR A 74 0.39 24.46 -6.08
N PRO A 75 -0.47 25.02 -5.22
CA PRO A 75 -0.22 26.31 -4.60
C PRO A 75 1.04 26.21 -3.72
N GLU A 76 1.80 27.30 -3.66
CA GLU A 76 2.96 27.37 -2.77
C GLU A 76 2.47 27.25 -1.31
N ILE A 77 2.89 26.20 -0.61
CA ILE A 77 2.62 26.04 0.81
C ILE A 77 3.69 26.85 1.56
N PRO A 78 3.37 27.97 2.23
CA PRO A 78 4.36 28.97 2.65
C PRO A 78 5.45 28.49 3.63
N ARG A 79 5.28 27.32 4.24
CA ARG A 79 6.28 26.70 5.15
C ARG A 79 7.15 25.66 4.49
N PHE A 80 6.74 25.14 3.34
CA PHE A 80 7.47 24.11 2.62
C PHE A 80 7.81 24.69 1.26
N SER A 81 9.07 25.11 1.10
CA SER A 81 9.66 25.34 -0.23
C SER A 81 9.72 24.06 -1.07
N GLN A 82 9.34 22.94 -0.48
CA GLN A 82 9.24 21.63 -1.09
C GLN A 82 7.83 21.46 -1.70
N GLY A 83 7.76 21.07 -2.97
CA GLY A 83 6.48 20.87 -3.67
C GLY A 83 5.67 19.69 -3.12
N LEU A 84 4.42 19.54 -3.57
CA LEU A 84 3.47 18.51 -3.10
C LEU A 84 4.07 17.08 -3.07
N ARG A 85 4.96 16.75 -4.02
CA ARG A 85 5.67 15.47 -4.04
C ARG A 85 6.38 15.17 -2.71
N ASN A 86 7.14 16.11 -2.18
CA ASN A 86 7.94 15.86 -0.99
C ASN A 86 7.07 15.79 0.27
N LEU A 87 5.99 16.58 0.32
CA LEU A 87 5.02 16.50 1.41
C LEU A 87 4.28 15.16 1.42
N ILE A 88 3.86 14.66 0.25
CA ILE A 88 3.28 13.32 0.14
C ILE A 88 4.29 12.27 0.62
N TYR A 89 5.54 12.40 0.20
CA TYR A 89 6.61 11.48 0.55
C TYR A 89 6.87 11.42 2.07
N GLU A 90 7.08 12.58 2.69
CA GLU A 90 7.37 12.69 4.14
C GLU A 90 6.21 12.17 4.98
N GLU A 91 4.98 12.64 4.71
CA GLU A 91 3.80 12.28 5.51
C GLU A 91 3.37 10.83 5.34
N LEU A 92 3.51 10.26 4.13
CA LEU A 92 3.16 8.87 3.89
C LEU A 92 4.14 7.92 4.60
N GLY A 93 5.45 8.22 4.57
CA GLY A 93 6.45 7.45 5.31
C GLY A 93 6.22 7.52 6.83
N ASP A 94 5.99 8.72 7.36
CA ASP A 94 5.70 8.94 8.77
C ASP A 94 4.46 8.16 9.26
N ARG A 95 3.46 8.00 8.40
CA ARG A 95 2.23 7.26 8.70
C ARG A 95 2.46 5.76 8.72
N LEU A 96 3.16 5.22 7.72
CA LEU A 96 3.37 3.78 7.56
C LEU A 96 4.26 3.19 8.66
N PHE A 97 5.14 4.00 9.26
CA PHE A 97 6.04 3.52 10.33
C PHE A 97 5.42 3.52 11.73
N LYS A 98 4.45 4.39 12.02
CA LYS A 98 3.93 4.61 13.40
C LYS A 98 2.82 3.63 13.82
N ARG A 99 2.40 2.70 12.97
CA ARG A 99 1.31 1.75 13.26
C ARG A 99 1.90 0.45 13.84
N GLU A 100 1.82 0.28 15.15
CA GLU A 100 2.04 -1.04 15.77
C GLU A 100 0.75 -1.87 15.66
N PRO A 101 0.74 -3.01 14.94
CA PRO A 101 -0.46 -3.82 14.84
C PRO A 101 -0.73 -4.55 16.16
N ASP A 102 -1.91 -4.30 16.73
CA ASP A 102 -2.37 -4.85 18.02
C ASP A 102 -2.51 -6.39 17.98
N VAL A 103 -2.97 -6.95 16.85
CA VAL A 103 -3.12 -8.40 16.62
C VAL A 103 -2.92 -8.75 15.14
N MET A 104 -2.02 -9.70 14.85
CA MET A 104 -1.70 -10.15 13.49
C MET A 104 -2.58 -11.32 13.03
N VAL A 105 -3.91 -11.18 13.07
CA VAL A 105 -4.80 -12.19 12.46
C VAL A 105 -4.71 -12.09 10.94
N TYR A 106 -4.40 -13.18 10.26
CA TYR A 106 -4.30 -13.20 8.80
C TYR A 106 -5.66 -12.99 8.14
N GLY A 107 -5.74 -12.07 7.16
CA GLY A 107 -6.97 -11.82 6.40
C GLY A 107 -6.99 -10.46 5.69
N PRO A 108 -8.08 -10.16 4.95
CA PRO A 108 -8.19 -8.96 4.12
C PRO A 108 -8.41 -7.65 4.90
N LYS A 109 -8.50 -7.73 6.23
CA LYS A 109 -8.58 -6.56 7.12
C LYS A 109 -7.37 -6.48 8.05
N ASN A 110 -6.33 -7.27 7.77
CA ASN A 110 -5.09 -7.21 8.51
C ASN A 110 -4.34 -5.92 8.15
N GLU A 111 -4.16 -5.05 9.14
CA GLU A 111 -3.55 -3.73 8.96
C GLU A 111 -2.12 -3.82 8.40
N HIS A 112 -1.33 -4.79 8.85
CA HIS A 112 0.03 -4.97 8.35
C HIS A 112 0.08 -5.36 6.87
N LEU A 113 -0.88 -6.16 6.40
CA LEU A 113 -0.98 -6.49 4.96
C LEU A 113 -1.45 -5.28 4.13
N LEU A 114 -2.30 -4.43 4.69
CA LEU A 114 -2.75 -3.18 4.06
C LEU A 114 -1.61 -2.16 3.98
N ASP A 115 -0.86 -2.00 5.06
CA ASP A 115 0.34 -1.16 5.09
C ASP A 115 1.37 -1.68 4.08
N ALA A 116 1.59 -3.00 4.02
CA ALA A 116 2.47 -3.60 3.01
C ALA A 116 2.01 -3.36 1.57
N LEU A 117 0.69 -3.37 1.32
CA LEU A 117 0.11 -2.99 0.02
C LEU A 117 0.40 -1.53 -0.31
N ILE A 118 0.18 -0.61 0.64
CA ILE A 118 0.45 0.83 0.45
C ILE A 118 1.94 1.09 0.25
N VAL A 119 2.83 0.44 1.01
CA VAL A 119 4.28 0.51 0.85
C VAL A 119 4.69 0.01 -0.55
N GLY A 120 4.18 -1.14 -0.97
CA GLY A 120 4.46 -1.71 -2.29
C GLY A 120 4.07 -0.77 -3.44
N LEU A 121 2.87 -0.18 -3.34
CA LEU A 121 2.38 0.85 -4.27
C LEU A 121 3.25 2.11 -4.24
N SER A 122 3.71 2.51 -3.06
CA SER A 122 4.54 3.69 -2.88
C SER A 122 5.89 3.54 -3.57
N TYR A 123 6.54 2.39 -3.42
CA TYR A 123 7.75 2.05 -4.18
C TYR A 123 7.48 2.01 -5.68
N GLN A 124 6.39 1.36 -6.11
CA GLN A 124 6.06 1.21 -7.52
C GLN A 124 5.90 2.55 -8.25
N HIS A 125 5.35 3.56 -7.56
CA HIS A 125 4.99 4.86 -8.14
C HIS A 125 5.84 6.04 -7.62
N ASP A 126 6.92 5.76 -6.89
CA ASP A 126 7.82 6.76 -6.29
C ASP A 126 7.06 7.78 -5.40
N LEU A 127 6.09 7.29 -4.63
CA LEU A 127 5.28 8.14 -3.72
C LEU A 127 5.94 8.29 -2.36
N ALA A 128 6.58 7.24 -1.86
CA ALA A 128 7.36 7.21 -0.62
C ALA A 128 8.39 6.08 -0.70
N ALA A 129 9.54 6.29 -0.09
CA ALA A 129 10.58 5.28 0.10
C ALA A 129 11.43 5.63 1.33
N GLY A 130 11.84 4.63 2.09
CA GLY A 130 12.58 4.90 3.32
C GLY A 130 13.21 3.66 3.93
N GLY A 131 14.20 3.91 4.79
CA GLY A 131 14.87 2.83 5.52
C GLY A 131 13.92 2.08 6.46
N ASP A 132 12.86 2.75 6.92
CA ASP A 132 11.87 2.21 7.83
C ASP A 132 10.96 1.17 7.14
N GLU A 133 10.49 1.47 5.93
CA GLU A 133 9.72 0.52 5.11
C GLU A 133 10.56 -0.71 4.75
N LEU A 134 11.85 -0.52 4.50
CA LEU A 134 12.79 -1.63 4.28
C LEU A 134 13.06 -2.44 5.55
N ALA A 135 13.00 -1.82 6.73
CA ALA A 135 13.09 -2.55 8.00
C ALA A 135 11.90 -3.50 8.16
N VAL A 136 10.69 -3.08 7.78
CA VAL A 136 9.49 -3.94 7.77
C VAL A 136 9.65 -5.09 6.78
N LEU A 137 10.14 -4.82 5.56
CA LEU A 137 10.47 -5.87 4.59
C LEU A 137 11.46 -6.89 5.19
N GLN A 138 12.51 -6.40 5.84
CA GLN A 138 13.50 -7.27 6.49
C GLN A 138 12.90 -8.08 7.65
N GLU A 139 11.99 -7.51 8.43
CA GLU A 139 11.27 -8.26 9.48
C GLU A 139 10.53 -9.44 8.87
N GLY A 140 9.80 -9.23 7.76
CA GLY A 140 9.13 -10.29 7.01
C GLY A 140 10.08 -11.36 6.47
N LEU A 141 11.19 -10.95 5.85
CA LEU A 141 12.19 -11.88 5.33
C LEU A 141 12.96 -12.63 6.43
N ASN A 142 12.99 -12.09 7.65
CA ASN A 142 13.64 -12.69 8.81
C ASN A 142 12.69 -13.36 9.80
N ALA A 143 11.37 -13.35 9.53
CA ALA A 143 10.35 -13.90 10.41
C ALA A 143 10.68 -15.31 10.94
N ILE A 144 10.27 -15.55 12.19
CA ILE A 144 10.51 -16.81 12.91
C ILE A 144 9.80 -17.94 12.17
N ARG A 145 10.44 -19.10 12.09
CA ARG A 145 9.91 -20.23 11.32
C ARG A 145 9.00 -21.14 12.14
N ASP A 146 8.00 -20.57 12.79
CA ASP A 146 7.09 -21.25 13.72
C ASP A 146 5.71 -21.57 13.16
N GLY A 147 5.37 -21.03 11.98
CA GLY A 147 4.04 -21.23 11.36
C GLY A 147 2.92 -20.49 12.10
N SER A 148 3.25 -19.52 12.95
CA SER A 148 2.26 -18.65 13.58
C SER A 148 1.62 -17.71 12.57
N GLU A 149 0.40 -17.23 12.87
CA GLU A 149 -0.27 -16.22 12.04
C GLU A 149 0.58 -14.96 11.88
N LYS A 150 1.28 -14.54 12.96
CA LYS A 150 2.23 -13.43 12.91
C LYS A 150 3.31 -13.67 11.85
N SER A 151 3.97 -14.83 11.88
CA SER A 151 5.02 -15.15 10.91
C SER A 151 4.45 -15.24 9.48
N GLN A 152 3.25 -15.78 9.30
CA GLN A 152 2.57 -15.78 8.01
C GLN A 152 2.31 -14.36 7.50
N VAL A 153 1.72 -13.49 8.32
CA VAL A 153 1.43 -12.09 7.97
C VAL A 153 2.69 -11.33 7.59
N LEU A 154 3.75 -11.46 8.39
CA LEU A 154 5.05 -10.82 8.13
C LEU A 154 5.66 -11.28 6.80
N VAL A 155 5.65 -12.59 6.53
CA VAL A 155 6.19 -13.15 5.28
C VAL A 155 5.36 -12.70 4.07
N VAL A 156 4.03 -12.73 4.18
CA VAL A 156 3.13 -12.32 3.10
C VAL A 156 3.24 -10.81 2.84
N GLY A 157 3.32 -9.98 3.89
CA GLY A 157 3.56 -8.54 3.76
C GLY A 157 4.84 -8.22 2.98
N ALA A 158 5.95 -8.89 3.32
CA ALA A 158 7.19 -8.78 2.55
C ALA A 158 7.01 -9.20 1.08
N CYS A 159 6.24 -10.25 0.80
CA CYS A 159 5.97 -10.67 -0.58
C CYS A 159 5.16 -9.64 -1.36
N ILE A 160 4.15 -9.00 -0.74
CA ILE A 160 3.36 -7.93 -1.36
C ILE A 160 4.30 -6.79 -1.80
N GLN A 161 5.15 -6.30 -0.89
CA GLN A 161 6.08 -5.20 -1.20
C GLN A 161 7.05 -5.55 -2.33
N LEU A 162 7.61 -6.77 -2.31
CA LEU A 162 8.54 -7.24 -3.35
C LEU A 162 7.87 -7.39 -4.72
N LEU A 163 6.63 -7.89 -4.76
CA LEU A 163 5.90 -8.10 -6.01
C LEU A 163 5.47 -6.79 -6.68
N MET A 164 5.27 -5.73 -5.91
CA MET A 164 4.83 -4.42 -6.44
C MET A 164 5.98 -3.47 -6.69
N GLY A 165 6.96 -3.44 -5.78
CA GLY A 165 8.05 -2.45 -5.74
C GLY A 165 9.46 -3.03 -5.69
N GLY A 166 9.64 -4.35 -5.83
CA GLY A 166 10.92 -5.04 -5.62
C GLY A 166 12.11 -4.49 -6.42
N HIS A 167 11.85 -3.98 -7.62
CA HIS A 167 12.88 -3.38 -8.48
C HIS A 167 13.55 -2.14 -7.85
N VAL A 168 12.79 -1.32 -7.11
CA VAL A 168 13.32 -0.13 -6.43
C VAL A 168 14.21 -0.55 -5.28
N ILE A 169 13.75 -1.52 -4.48
CA ILE A 169 14.44 -2.06 -3.29
C ILE A 169 15.88 -2.54 -3.61
N LEU A 170 16.11 -3.12 -4.78
CA LEU A 170 17.46 -3.58 -5.18
C LEU A 170 18.42 -2.43 -5.55
N THR A 171 17.86 -1.28 -5.95
CA THR A 171 18.61 -0.16 -6.52
C THR A 171 18.83 0.99 -5.55
N GLU A 172 18.04 1.06 -4.48
CA GLU A 172 18.20 2.11 -3.49
C GLU A 172 19.52 2.01 -2.72
N ASP A 173 20.15 3.16 -2.50
CA ASP A 173 21.36 3.29 -1.68
C ASP A 173 21.00 3.43 -0.19
N VAL A 174 20.26 2.44 0.29
CA VAL A 174 19.67 2.37 1.64
C VAL A 174 20.62 1.74 2.67
N GLY A 175 21.92 1.89 2.46
CA GLY A 175 22.96 1.51 3.41
C GLY A 175 22.84 0.05 3.89
N THR A 176 22.54 -0.13 5.18
CA THR A 176 22.47 -1.44 5.86
C THR A 176 21.30 -2.32 5.44
N TYR A 177 20.31 -1.78 4.72
CA TYR A 177 19.12 -2.52 4.31
C TYR A 177 19.23 -3.18 2.93
N ARG A 178 20.32 -2.89 2.20
CA ARG A 178 20.57 -3.44 0.88
C ARG A 178 20.63 -4.97 0.92
N MET A 179 19.86 -5.60 0.05
CA MET A 179 19.84 -7.05 -0.14
C MET A 179 19.97 -7.38 -1.61
N THR A 180 20.65 -8.47 -1.93
CA THR A 180 20.67 -8.97 -3.31
C THR A 180 19.42 -9.78 -3.60
N ALA A 181 19.09 -9.94 -4.89
CA ALA A 181 17.99 -10.79 -5.31
C ALA A 181 18.16 -12.23 -4.81
N GLU A 182 19.39 -12.77 -4.82
CA GLU A 182 19.72 -14.10 -4.31
C GLU A 182 19.46 -14.23 -2.80
N GLU A 183 19.81 -13.21 -2.02
CA GLU A 183 19.54 -13.19 -0.58
C GLU A 183 18.04 -13.21 -0.30
N ILE A 184 17.27 -12.42 -1.04
CA ILE A 184 15.79 -12.39 -0.96
C ILE A 184 15.23 -13.76 -1.32
N THR A 185 15.64 -14.37 -2.44
CA THR A 185 15.22 -15.70 -2.87
C THR A 185 15.49 -16.74 -1.78
N MET A 186 16.71 -16.77 -1.21
CA MET A 186 17.07 -17.72 -0.16
C MET A 186 16.21 -17.55 1.10
N LYS A 187 15.99 -16.29 1.52
CA LYS A 187 15.14 -15.99 2.68
C LYS A 187 13.71 -16.45 2.43
N LEU A 188 13.08 -16.08 1.31
CA LEU A 188 11.71 -16.48 0.97
C LEU A 188 11.54 -18.00 0.91
N LYS A 189 12.40 -18.72 0.18
CA LYS A 189 12.36 -20.20 0.10
C LYS A 189 12.39 -20.84 1.48
N SER A 190 13.21 -20.30 2.38
CA SER A 190 13.34 -20.82 3.73
C SER A 190 12.14 -20.50 4.65
N ARG A 191 11.32 -19.49 4.29
CA ARG A 191 10.13 -19.04 5.03
C ARG A 191 8.82 -19.55 4.42
N LYS A 192 8.83 -20.09 3.20
CA LYS A 192 7.64 -20.66 2.54
C LYS A 192 6.84 -21.61 3.44
N ARG A 193 7.52 -22.45 4.22
CA ARG A 193 6.89 -23.41 5.16
C ARG A 193 6.11 -22.78 6.31
N CYS A 194 6.25 -21.47 6.52
CA CYS A 194 5.56 -20.70 7.56
C CYS A 194 4.19 -20.20 7.08
N VAL A 195 3.91 -20.34 5.78
CA VAL A 195 2.68 -19.91 5.15
C VAL A 195 1.82 -21.14 4.89
N THR A 196 0.60 -21.10 5.39
CA THR A 196 -0.34 -22.23 5.36
C THR A 196 -1.54 -21.99 4.45
N ASP A 197 -1.90 -20.72 4.24
CA ASP A 197 -2.99 -20.32 3.36
C ASP A 197 -2.61 -20.57 1.88
N PRO A 198 -3.46 -21.24 1.08
CA PRO A 198 -3.12 -21.59 -0.30
C PRO A 198 -2.84 -20.37 -1.19
N GLN A 199 -3.64 -19.32 -1.07
CA GLN A 199 -3.45 -18.08 -1.84
C GLN A 199 -2.18 -17.35 -1.42
N ALA A 200 -1.87 -17.32 -0.12
CA ALA A 200 -0.59 -16.81 0.36
C ALA A 200 0.60 -17.62 -0.15
N ILE A 201 0.50 -18.95 -0.24
CA ILE A 201 1.55 -19.80 -0.81
C ILE A 201 1.81 -19.44 -2.28
N GLU A 202 0.75 -19.20 -3.06
CA GLU A 202 0.86 -18.74 -4.45
C GLU A 202 1.60 -17.40 -4.54
N VAL A 203 1.25 -16.43 -3.68
CA VAL A 203 1.94 -15.14 -3.60
C VAL A 203 3.42 -15.29 -3.23
N VAL A 204 3.75 -16.19 -2.29
CA VAL A 204 5.15 -16.49 -1.93
C VAL A 204 5.91 -17.10 -3.10
N ASP A 205 5.30 -18.02 -3.84
CA ASP A 205 5.91 -18.66 -5.00
C ASP A 205 6.17 -17.68 -6.14
N LEU A 206 5.23 -16.76 -6.38
CA LEU A 206 5.42 -15.65 -7.32
C LEU A 206 6.57 -14.75 -6.88
N ALA A 207 6.64 -14.37 -5.60
CA ALA A 207 7.71 -13.52 -5.08
C ALA A 207 9.08 -14.20 -5.21
N ILE A 208 9.17 -15.51 -4.95
CA ILE A 208 10.39 -16.31 -5.17
C ILE A 208 10.79 -16.27 -6.64
N SER A 209 9.86 -16.51 -7.55
CA SER A 209 10.10 -16.49 -9.00
C SER A 209 10.60 -15.12 -9.47
N HIS A 210 9.97 -14.03 -9.01
CA HIS A 210 10.41 -12.68 -9.35
C HIS A 210 11.81 -12.39 -8.80
N ALA A 211 12.09 -12.79 -7.56
CA ALA A 211 13.42 -12.66 -6.98
C ALA A 211 14.48 -13.45 -7.77
N GLU A 212 14.18 -14.69 -8.18
CA GLU A 212 15.09 -15.49 -9.01
C GLU A 212 15.41 -14.85 -10.37
N SER A 213 14.46 -14.07 -10.91
CA SER A 213 14.65 -13.30 -12.14
C SER A 213 15.33 -11.93 -11.95
N GLY A 214 15.63 -11.55 -10.70
CA GLY A 214 16.28 -10.28 -10.35
C GLY A 214 15.34 -9.12 -10.03
N LEU A 215 14.08 -9.38 -9.63
CA LEU A 215 13.05 -8.37 -9.30
C LEU A 215 12.94 -7.26 -10.35
N LYS A 216 12.84 -7.63 -11.62
CA LYS A 216 12.78 -6.64 -12.70
C LYS A 216 11.44 -5.90 -12.72
N GLN A 217 11.45 -4.63 -13.15
CA GLN A 217 10.27 -3.79 -13.18
C GLN A 217 9.14 -4.37 -14.04
N GLU A 218 9.47 -5.03 -15.17
CA GLU A 218 8.48 -5.67 -16.05
C GLU A 218 7.69 -6.80 -15.38
N ASN A 219 8.16 -7.30 -14.23
CA ASN A 219 7.48 -8.34 -13.47
C ASN A 219 6.59 -7.75 -12.36
N ASN A 220 6.55 -6.44 -12.13
CA ASN A 220 5.73 -5.89 -11.05
C ASN A 220 4.25 -6.22 -11.28
N LEU A 221 3.57 -6.65 -10.21
CA LEU A 221 2.14 -6.91 -10.23
C LEU A 221 1.36 -5.64 -9.89
N GLU A 222 0.30 -5.38 -10.66
CA GLU A 222 -0.62 -4.27 -10.40
C GLU A 222 -1.66 -4.58 -9.32
N ASP A 223 -1.95 -5.88 -9.08
CA ASP A 223 -3.00 -6.30 -8.16
C ASP A 223 -2.65 -7.64 -7.48
N VAL A 224 -1.72 -7.58 -6.52
CA VAL A 224 -1.41 -8.73 -5.63
C VAL A 224 -2.61 -9.06 -4.73
N TRP A 225 -3.43 -8.06 -4.38
CA TRP A 225 -4.51 -8.23 -3.43
C TRP A 225 -5.59 -9.19 -3.93
N SER A 226 -5.95 -9.11 -5.21
CA SER A 226 -6.90 -10.05 -5.84
C SER A 226 -6.40 -11.50 -5.94
N ILE A 227 -5.09 -11.72 -5.88
CA ILE A 227 -4.51 -13.08 -5.79
C ILE A 227 -4.67 -13.60 -4.36
N LEU A 228 -4.30 -12.77 -3.38
CA LEU A 228 -4.31 -13.15 -1.97
C LEU A 228 -5.73 -13.35 -1.43
N PHE A 229 -6.66 -12.49 -1.86
CA PHE A 229 -8.06 -12.51 -1.46
C PHE A 229 -8.94 -12.41 -2.71
N PRO A 230 -9.22 -13.52 -3.39
CA PRO A 230 -10.07 -13.51 -4.57
C PRO A 230 -11.49 -13.04 -4.22
N ARG A 231 -12.06 -12.17 -5.07
CA ARG A 231 -13.47 -11.80 -4.95
C ARG A 231 -14.32 -13.04 -5.20
N VAL A 232 -15.05 -13.47 -4.18
CA VAL A 232 -16.10 -14.48 -4.38
C VAL A 232 -17.24 -13.79 -5.11
N ASP A 233 -17.39 -14.04 -6.41
CA ASP A 233 -18.58 -13.66 -7.16
C ASP A 233 -19.78 -14.37 -6.52
N LEU A 234 -20.53 -13.64 -5.70
CA LEU A 234 -21.81 -14.09 -5.15
C LEU A 234 -22.87 -14.07 -6.24
N ASN A 235 -22.73 -14.91 -7.27
CA ASN A 235 -23.82 -15.19 -8.19
C ASN A 235 -23.98 -16.70 -8.46
N PRO A 236 -24.43 -17.50 -7.48
CA PRO A 236 -24.61 -18.95 -7.65
C PRO A 236 -25.87 -19.33 -8.44
N LEU A 237 -26.74 -18.38 -8.81
CA LEU A 237 -28.10 -18.67 -9.30
C LEU A 237 -28.31 -18.60 -10.82
N ALA A 238 -27.26 -18.40 -11.61
CA ALA A 238 -27.41 -18.27 -13.07
C ALA A 238 -27.37 -19.61 -13.85
N ASN A 239 -27.04 -20.75 -13.23
CA ASN A 239 -26.78 -22.00 -13.96
C ASN A 239 -27.81 -23.13 -13.81
N ASP A 240 -28.87 -22.99 -13.01
CA ASP A 240 -29.84 -24.08 -12.81
C ASP A 240 -31.05 -24.09 -13.77
N ASN A 241 -31.17 -23.12 -14.67
CA ASN A 241 -32.32 -23.04 -15.60
C ASN A 241 -32.08 -23.58 -17.01
N LYS A 242 -30.99 -24.33 -17.27
CA LYS A 242 -30.76 -24.95 -18.59
C LYS A 242 -31.14 -26.41 -18.73
N ASN A 243 -31.55 -27.09 -17.66
CA ASN A 243 -31.97 -28.50 -17.72
C ASN A 243 -33.39 -28.72 -17.19
N LYS A 244 -34.41 -28.18 -17.87
CA LYS A 244 -35.82 -28.61 -17.74
C LYS A 244 -36.66 -28.03 -18.88
N THR A 245 -36.47 -28.55 -20.08
CA THR A 245 -37.51 -28.64 -21.13
C THR A 245 -37.00 -29.56 -22.23
N SER A 246 -37.23 -30.86 -22.04
CA SER A 246 -37.32 -31.86 -23.10
C SER A 246 -38.48 -32.78 -22.74
#